data_AF-A0A964L764-F1
#
_entry.id   AF-A0A964L764-F1
#
_cell.length_a   1.000
_cell.length_b   1.000
_cell.length_c   1.000
_cell.angle_alpha   90.00
_cell.angle_beta   90.00
_cell.angle_gamma   90.00
#
_symmetry.space_group_name_H-M   'P 1'
#
loop_
_entity.id
_entity.type
_entity.pdbx_description
1 polymer ?
#
loop_
_entity_poly.entity_id
_entity_poly.type
_entity_poly.pdbx_seq_one_letter_code
_entity_poly.pdbx_strand_id
1 'polypeptide(L)'
;MDSLHLAPADSIFPKIPCCRCADQSRWWDRIAGKTYCPNCLEGLAMGEGDPLIVKTDRRRCAICHHLGAVRYVTFPLHSRRPVEMELCAEHLRALIARRLGPHAFEQLRRQLHGLGLEAAEVFLLHEAFYDTHGRALQPAVEA
;
A
#
# COMPACT_ATOMS: atom_id res chain seq x y z
N MET A 1 -7.91 7.15 16.74
CA MET A 1 -6.60 6.47 16.92
C MET A 1 -6.37 5.75 15.60
N ASP A 2 -6.12 6.53 14.54
CA ASP A 2 -6.58 6.13 13.20
C ASP A 2 -5.39 5.75 12.33
N SER A 3 -5.01 4.47 12.44
CA SER A 3 -3.95 3.85 11.62
C SER A 3 -4.34 3.71 10.15
N LEU A 4 -5.58 4.03 9.77
CA LEU A 4 -6.08 4.05 8.42
C LEU A 4 -7.08 5.21 8.27
N HIS A 5 -6.85 6.12 7.32
CA HIS A 5 -7.71 7.29 7.13
C HIS A 5 -7.60 7.87 5.71
N LEU A 6 -8.61 8.63 5.29
CA LEU A 6 -8.56 9.42 4.07
C LEU A 6 -7.75 10.69 4.32
N ALA A 7 -6.65 10.87 3.58
CA ALA A 7 -5.90 12.12 3.60
C ALA A 7 -6.72 13.29 3.02
N PRO A 8 -6.34 14.55 3.33
CA PRO A 8 -6.95 15.74 2.74
C PRO A 8 -6.82 15.72 1.22
N ALA A 9 -7.86 16.16 0.49
CA ALA A 9 -7.85 16.21 -0.97
C ALA A 9 -6.75 17.14 -1.52
N ASP A 10 -6.30 18.14 -0.75
CA ASP A 10 -5.26 19.08 -1.18
C ASP A 10 -3.84 18.56 -0.93
N SER A 11 -3.68 17.36 -0.34
CA SER A 11 -2.37 16.70 -0.20
C SER A 11 -1.79 16.19 -1.53
N ILE A 12 -2.54 16.35 -2.63
CA ILE A 12 -2.23 15.92 -4.00
C ILE A 12 -1.36 16.97 -4.70
N PHE A 13 -0.22 17.37 -4.15
CA PHE A 13 0.77 18.20 -4.88
C PHE A 13 2.19 17.95 -4.38
N PRO A 14 3.21 17.87 -5.27
CA PRO A 14 3.22 17.76 -6.75
C PRO A 14 3.33 16.30 -7.25
N LYS A 15 3.33 16.10 -8.59
CA LYS A 15 3.85 14.88 -9.24
C LYS A 15 5.35 14.76 -8.91
N ILE A 16 5.65 14.16 -7.77
CA ILE A 16 7.03 13.92 -7.32
C ILE A 16 7.62 12.81 -8.20
N PRO A 17 8.86 12.93 -8.73
CA PRO A 17 9.56 11.88 -9.49
C PRO A 17 9.80 10.60 -8.69
N CYS A 18 9.91 9.46 -9.37
CA CYS A 18 10.10 8.19 -8.68
C CYS A 18 11.45 8.25 -7.98
N CYS A 19 11.50 7.91 -6.70
CA CYS A 19 12.73 8.06 -5.92
C CYS A 19 13.85 7.09 -6.34
N ARG A 20 13.58 6.18 -7.29
CA ARG A 20 14.54 5.22 -7.83
C ARG A 20 14.91 5.49 -9.29
N CYS A 21 13.92 5.66 -10.16
CA CYS A 21 14.16 5.82 -11.61
C CYS A 21 13.88 7.23 -12.14
N ALA A 22 13.44 8.16 -11.29
CA ALA A 22 13.09 9.53 -11.65
C ALA A 22 12.00 9.69 -12.73
N ASP A 23 11.28 8.62 -13.10
CA ASP A 23 10.05 8.71 -13.92
C ASP A 23 9.07 9.71 -13.28
N GLN A 24 8.25 10.39 -14.08
CA GLN A 24 7.27 11.42 -13.68
C GLN A 24 5.89 11.23 -14.33
N SER A 25 5.68 10.06 -14.95
CA SER A 25 4.51 9.78 -15.78
C SER A 25 3.15 9.92 -15.05
N ARG A 26 3.07 9.59 -13.76
CA ARG A 26 1.80 9.46 -13.01
C ARG A 26 1.93 9.81 -11.52
N TRP A 27 0.79 9.87 -10.82
CA TRP A 27 0.76 9.79 -9.36
C TRP A 27 1.09 8.36 -8.96
N TRP A 28 2.02 8.17 -8.03
CA TRP A 28 2.31 6.83 -7.52
C TRP A 28 2.20 6.75 -6.01
N ASP A 29 2.06 5.51 -5.55
CA ASP A 29 2.03 5.19 -4.13
C ASP A 29 3.29 5.73 -3.42
N ARG A 30 3.13 6.01 -2.13
CA ARG A 30 4.21 6.52 -1.30
C ARG A 30 4.47 5.59 -0.13
N ILE A 31 5.75 5.32 0.12
CA ILE A 31 6.22 4.57 1.28
C ILE A 31 7.15 5.47 2.07
N ALA A 32 6.85 5.71 3.35
CA ALA A 32 7.60 6.63 4.20
C ALA A 32 7.82 8.02 3.56
N GLY A 33 6.84 8.51 2.80
CA GLY A 33 6.90 9.79 2.09
C GLY A 33 7.70 9.79 0.78
N LYS A 34 8.36 8.70 0.41
CA LYS A 34 9.03 8.55 -0.89
C LYS A 34 8.07 7.96 -1.92
N THR A 35 8.11 8.47 -3.15
CA THR A 35 7.22 8.05 -4.24
C THR A 35 7.86 6.93 -5.06
N TYR A 36 7.12 5.86 -5.33
CA TYR A 36 7.61 4.70 -6.07
C TYR A 36 6.71 4.43 -7.28
N CYS A 37 7.25 4.44 -8.50
CA CYS A 37 6.48 4.05 -9.67
C CYS A 37 6.12 2.55 -9.64
N PRO A 38 5.09 2.12 -10.39
CA PRO A 38 4.65 0.71 -10.41
C PRO A 38 5.79 -0.27 -10.70
N ASN A 39 6.69 0.05 -11.65
CA ASN A 39 7.82 -0.82 -11.98
C ASN A 39 8.83 -0.95 -10.82
N CYS A 40 9.06 0.13 -10.07
CA CYS A 40 9.95 0.08 -8.92
C CYS A 40 9.31 -0.61 -7.70
N LEU A 41 7.99 -0.54 -7.55
CA LEU A 41 7.25 -1.36 -6.58
C LEU A 41 7.26 -2.84 -6.97
N GLU A 42 7.13 -3.13 -8.26
CA GLU A 42 7.24 -4.49 -8.78
C GLU A 42 8.63 -5.08 -8.52
N GLY A 43 9.69 -4.34 -8.84
CA GLY A 43 11.07 -4.78 -8.53
C GLY A 43 11.30 -4.99 -7.03
N LEU A 44 10.64 -4.20 -6.16
CA LEU A 44 10.64 -4.44 -4.72
C LEU A 44 9.90 -5.73 -4.33
N ALA A 45 8.74 -5.98 -4.93
CA ALA A 45 7.94 -7.18 -4.70
C ALA A 45 8.68 -8.45 -5.11
N MET A 46 9.38 -8.41 -6.24
CA MET A 46 10.14 -9.53 -6.83
C MET A 46 11.52 -9.73 -6.19
N GLY A 47 12.00 -8.78 -5.38
CA GLY A 47 13.35 -8.82 -4.82
C GLY A 47 14.47 -8.49 -5.83
N GLU A 48 14.10 -8.00 -7.02
CA GLU A 48 15.03 -7.62 -8.09
C GLU A 48 15.56 -6.19 -7.94
N GLY A 49 14.84 -5.34 -7.20
CA GLY A 49 15.25 -3.97 -6.90
C GLY A 49 16.00 -3.84 -5.58
N ASP A 50 16.66 -2.70 -5.37
CA ASP A 50 17.33 -2.39 -4.10
C ASP A 50 16.39 -2.61 -2.89
N PRO A 51 16.90 -3.03 -1.73
CA PRO A 51 16.08 -3.21 -0.55
C PRO A 51 15.45 -1.88 -0.09
N LEU A 52 14.22 -1.96 0.44
CA LEU A 52 13.58 -0.84 1.10
C LEU A 52 14.11 -0.71 2.54
N ILE A 53 14.95 0.30 2.79
CA ILE A 53 15.42 0.63 4.14
C ILE A 53 14.74 1.92 4.60
N VAL A 54 13.82 1.80 5.55
CA VAL A 54 13.05 2.91 6.10
C VAL A 54 12.96 2.79 7.63
N LYS A 55 12.99 3.94 8.31
CA LYS A 55 12.77 4.00 9.75
C LYS A 55 11.28 3.86 10.04
N THR A 56 10.93 3.06 11.05
CA THR A 56 9.54 2.95 11.54
C THR A 56 9.19 4.07 12.50
N ASP A 57 7.92 4.46 12.49
CA ASP A 57 7.33 5.38 13.44
C ASP A 57 6.73 4.63 14.64
N ARG A 58 6.58 5.34 15.77
CA ARG A 58 5.89 4.84 16.99
C ARG A 58 4.36 4.80 16.82
N ARG A 59 3.91 4.35 15.66
CA ARG A 59 2.50 4.12 15.32
C ARG A 59 2.20 2.63 15.27
N ARG A 60 0.92 2.28 15.40
CA ARG A 60 0.46 0.90 15.37
C ARG A 60 0.03 0.52 13.97
N CYS A 61 0.35 -0.70 13.55
CA CYS A 61 -0.12 -1.24 12.29
C CYS A 61 -1.67 -1.26 12.25
N ALA A 62 -2.25 -0.84 11.12
CA ALA A 62 -3.68 -0.90 10.85
C ALA A 62 -4.21 -2.33 10.92
N ILE A 63 -3.41 -3.33 10.55
CA ILE A 63 -3.85 -4.73 10.46
C ILE A 63 -3.67 -5.48 11.79
N CYS A 64 -2.47 -5.46 12.38
CA CYS A 64 -2.17 -6.27 13.57
C CYS A 64 -1.94 -5.46 14.85
N HIS A 65 -2.02 -4.13 14.80
CA HIS A 65 -1.80 -3.22 15.94
C HIS A 65 -0.44 -3.30 16.64
N HIS A 66 0.53 -4.02 16.07
CA HIS A 66 1.92 -4.04 16.52
C HIS A 66 2.55 -2.65 16.38
N LEU A 67 3.38 -2.27 17.36
CA LEU A 67 4.09 -0.98 17.37
C LEU A 67 5.28 -1.01 16.41
N GLY A 68 5.47 0.07 15.65
CA GLY A 68 6.52 0.13 14.64
C GLY A 68 5.91 -0.02 13.25
N ALA A 69 5.39 1.08 12.73
CA ALA A 69 4.72 1.13 11.44
C ALA A 69 5.44 2.06 10.47
N VAL A 70 5.20 1.82 9.20
CA VAL A 70 5.60 2.67 8.08
C VAL A 70 4.33 3.19 7.44
N ARG A 71 4.29 4.49 7.21
CA ARG A 71 3.20 5.11 6.46
C ARG A 71 3.25 4.70 4.99
N TYR A 72 2.18 4.09 4.54
CA TYR A 72 1.88 3.78 3.14
C TYR A 72 0.73 4.67 2.67
N VAL A 73 0.86 5.25 1.48
CA VAL A 73 -0.16 6.10 0.87
C VAL A 73 -0.46 5.57 -0.51
N THR A 74 -1.74 5.34 -0.79
CA THR A 74 -2.21 4.87 -2.09
C THR A 74 -3.39 5.70 -2.60
N PHE A 75 -3.63 5.63 -3.90
CA PHE A 75 -4.61 6.46 -4.60
C PHE A 75 -5.69 5.56 -5.21
N PRO A 76 -6.88 5.46 -4.58
CA PRO A 76 -7.93 4.60 -5.09
C PRO A 76 -8.41 5.06 -6.49
N LEU A 77 -8.80 4.11 -7.34
CA LEU A 77 -9.07 4.32 -8.77
C LEU A 77 -10.12 5.40 -9.07
N HIS A 78 -11.10 5.57 -8.18
CA HIS A 78 -12.23 6.49 -8.37
C HIS A 78 -12.32 7.58 -7.29
N SER A 79 -11.32 7.65 -6.40
CA SER A 79 -11.28 8.64 -5.32
C SER A 79 -10.25 9.73 -5.60
N ARG A 80 -10.64 10.97 -5.30
CA ARG A 80 -9.69 12.10 -5.25
C ARG A 80 -8.97 12.19 -3.90
N ARG A 81 -9.30 11.34 -2.92
CA ARG A 81 -8.67 11.37 -1.61
C ARG A 81 -7.75 10.16 -1.47
N PRO A 82 -6.44 10.37 -1.26
CA PRO A 82 -5.55 9.25 -0.99
C PRO A 82 -5.93 8.58 0.33
N VAL A 83 -5.64 7.28 0.41
CA VAL A 83 -5.75 6.51 1.65
C VAL A 83 -4.37 6.44 2.27
N GLU A 84 -4.25 6.90 3.52
CA GLU A 84 -3.05 6.70 4.32
C GLU A 84 -3.25 5.52 5.28
N MET A 85 -2.23 4.68 5.38
CA MET A 85 -2.23 3.46 6.18
C MET A 85 -0.90 3.34 6.94
N GLU A 86 -0.97 3.00 8.21
CA GLU A 86 0.21 2.62 9.01
C GLU A 86 0.38 1.11 8.94
N LEU A 87 1.46 0.61 8.35
CA LEU A 87 1.69 -0.84 8.18
C LEU A 87 3.01 -1.25 8.83
N CYS A 88 3.02 -2.35 9.60
CA CYS A 88 4.30 -2.92 10.03
C CYS A 88 5.05 -3.48 8.81
N ALA A 89 6.35 -3.75 8.97
CA ALA A 89 7.21 -4.21 7.88
C ALA A 89 6.66 -5.48 7.17
N GLU A 90 6.11 -6.43 7.93
CA GLU A 90 5.53 -7.66 7.41
C GLU A 90 4.31 -7.38 6.52
N HIS A 91 3.32 -6.63 7.02
CA HIS A 91 2.11 -6.32 6.27
C HIS A 91 2.37 -5.38 5.08
N LEU A 92 3.31 -4.45 5.20
CA LEU A 92 3.74 -3.62 4.07
C LEU A 92 4.35 -4.49 2.96
N ARG A 93 5.28 -5.39 3.32
CA ARG A 93 5.90 -6.32 2.37
C ARG A 93 4.85 -7.21 1.70
N ALA A 94 3.95 -7.78 2.49
CA ALA A 94 2.89 -8.64 1.99
C ALA A 94 1.91 -7.89 1.08
N LEU A 95 1.57 -6.63 1.38
CA LEU A 95 0.74 -5.80 0.51
C LEU A 95 1.43 -5.50 -0.83
N ILE A 96 2.68 -5.03 -0.81
CA ILE A 96 3.45 -4.73 -2.02
C ILE A 96 3.61 -5.98 -2.89
N ALA A 97 3.86 -7.13 -2.26
CA ALA A 97 4.00 -8.41 -2.96
C ALA A 97 2.67 -9.02 -3.41
N ARG A 98 1.51 -8.41 -3.07
CA ARG A 98 0.16 -8.94 -3.33
C ARG A 98 -0.04 -10.33 -2.71
N ARG A 99 0.49 -10.50 -1.49
CA ARG A 99 0.52 -11.75 -0.70
C ARG A 99 -0.02 -11.57 0.72
N LEU A 100 -0.83 -10.55 0.97
CA LEU A 100 -1.59 -10.48 2.22
C LEU A 100 -2.36 -11.78 2.45
N GLY A 101 -2.25 -12.34 3.66
CA GLY A 101 -3.06 -13.47 4.07
C GLY A 101 -4.54 -13.09 4.19
N PRO A 102 -5.48 -14.05 4.10
CA PRO A 102 -6.92 -13.77 4.12
C PRO A 102 -7.38 -12.95 5.33
N HIS A 103 -6.82 -13.21 6.50
CA HIS A 103 -7.13 -12.42 7.70
C HIS A 103 -6.69 -10.96 7.56
N ALA A 104 -5.46 -10.73 7.08
CA ALA A 104 -4.91 -9.40 6.89
C ALA A 104 -5.71 -8.61 5.83
N PHE A 105 -6.05 -9.28 4.72
CA PHE A 105 -6.91 -8.72 3.68
C PHE A 105 -8.28 -8.32 4.24
N GLU A 106 -8.93 -9.22 4.98
CA GLU A 106 -10.24 -8.98 5.56
C GLU A 106 -10.25 -7.83 6.57
N GLN A 107 -9.23 -7.73 7.42
CA GLN A 107 -9.09 -6.59 8.34
C GLN A 107 -8.97 -5.27 7.59
N LEU A 108 -8.20 -5.25 6.50
CA LEU A 108 -8.01 -4.07 5.68
C LEU A 108 -9.30 -3.68 4.95
N ARG A 109 -9.99 -4.68 4.37
CA ARG A 109 -11.28 -4.52 3.70
C ARG A 109 -12.33 -3.89 4.62
N ARG A 110 -12.46 -4.37 5.86
CA ARG A 110 -13.39 -3.79 6.84
C ARG A 110 -13.07 -2.34 7.17
N GLN A 111 -11.79 -2.01 7.32
CA GLN A 111 -11.37 -0.65 7.62
C GLN A 111 -11.60 0.30 6.44
N LEU A 112 -11.33 -0.14 5.21
CA LEU A 112 -11.62 0.61 3.99
C LEU A 112 -13.13 0.85 3.82
N HIS A 113 -13.94 -0.19 4.06
CA HIS A 113 -15.40 -0.05 4.03
C HIS A 113 -15.90 0.96 5.08
N GLY A 114 -15.26 1.01 6.25
CA GLY A 114 -15.51 2.05 7.26
C GLY A 114 -15.21 3.48 6.78
N LEU A 115 -14.38 3.65 5.75
CA LEU A 115 -14.12 4.93 5.06
C LEU A 115 -15.01 5.15 3.83
N GLY A 116 -15.94 4.23 3.53
CA GLY A 116 -16.76 4.26 2.32
C GLY A 116 -16.00 3.89 1.05
N LEU A 117 -14.95 3.08 1.16
CA LEU A 117 -14.18 2.56 0.03
C LEU A 117 -14.28 1.04 -0.04
N GLU A 118 -14.39 0.51 -1.26
CA GLU A 118 -14.23 -0.91 -1.53
C GLU A 118 -12.75 -1.27 -1.67
N ALA A 119 -12.38 -2.47 -1.22
CA ALA A 119 -10.99 -2.94 -1.35
C ALA A 119 -10.53 -2.95 -2.82
N ALA A 120 -11.42 -3.29 -3.75
CA ALA A 120 -11.13 -3.30 -5.17
C ALA A 120 -10.79 -1.91 -5.76
N GLU A 121 -11.14 -0.82 -5.06
CA GLU A 121 -10.73 0.52 -5.48
C GLU A 121 -9.26 0.79 -5.22
N VAL A 122 -8.62 0.05 -4.30
CA VAL A 122 -7.18 0.11 -4.06
C VAL A 122 -6.48 -0.88 -4.99
N PHE A 123 -5.60 -0.38 -5.86
CA PHE A 123 -4.96 -1.17 -6.92
C PHE A 123 -4.32 -2.47 -6.40
N LEU A 124 -3.54 -2.40 -5.32
CA LEU A 124 -2.87 -3.58 -4.75
C LEU A 124 -3.82 -4.57 -4.04
N LEU A 125 -5.10 -4.24 -3.88
CA LEU A 125 -6.14 -5.09 -3.28
C LEU A 125 -7.20 -5.48 -4.31
N HIS A 126 -6.99 -5.16 -5.59
CA HIS A 126 -7.93 -5.43 -6.67
C HIS A 126 -8.20 -6.93 -6.83
N GLU A 127 -9.36 -7.27 -7.36
CA GLU A 127 -9.78 -8.65 -7.69
C GLU A 127 -8.89 -9.34 -8.73
N ALA A 128 -7.98 -8.61 -9.37
CA ALA A 128 -6.97 -9.19 -10.24
C ALA A 128 -5.90 -9.95 -9.43
N PHE A 129 -5.74 -9.61 -8.16
CA PHE A 129 -4.74 -10.17 -7.27
C PHE A 129 -5.36 -11.00 -6.14
N TYR A 130 -6.63 -10.78 -5.80
CA TYR A 130 -7.31 -11.46 -4.70
C TYR A 130 -8.66 -12.03 -5.15
N ASP A 131 -8.99 -13.23 -4.67
CA ASP A 131 -10.34 -13.77 -4.82
C ASP A 131 -11.33 -13.11 -3.84
N THR A 132 -12.60 -13.48 -3.95
CA THR A 132 -13.67 -12.98 -3.06
C THR A 132 -13.50 -13.39 -1.60
N HIS A 133 -12.61 -14.34 -1.30
CA HIS A 133 -12.24 -14.78 0.04
C HIS A 133 -10.95 -14.14 0.55
N GLY A 134 -10.36 -13.19 -0.20
CA GLY A 134 -9.11 -12.52 0.15
C GLY A 134 -7.88 -13.41 0.01
N ARG A 135 -7.95 -14.49 -0.78
CA ARG A 135 -6.79 -15.32 -1.12
C ARG A 135 -6.09 -14.71 -2.33
N ALA A 136 -4.77 -14.60 -2.27
CA ALA A 136 -3.99 -14.15 -3.41
C ALA A 136 -4.12 -15.14 -4.58
N LEU A 137 -4.53 -14.64 -5.75
CA LEU A 137 -4.74 -15.43 -6.98
C LEU A 137 -3.43 -15.82 -7.67
N GLN A 138 -2.43 -14.94 -7.64
CA GLN A 138 -1.05 -15.23 -8.04
C GLN A 138 -0.10 -14.41 -7.15
N PRO A 139 0.88 -15.02 -6.47
CA PRO A 139 1.95 -14.24 -5.87
C PRO A 139 2.78 -13.57 -6.98
N ALA A 140 3.40 -12.42 -6.67
CA ALA A 140 4.60 -12.01 -7.41
C ALA A 140 5.58 -13.21 -7.32
N VAL A 141 5.85 -13.86 -8.46
CA VAL A 141 6.48 -15.18 -8.49
C VAL A 141 7.86 -15.10 -7.83
N GLU A 142 8.13 -15.96 -6.85
CA GLU A 142 9.49 -16.16 -6.34
C GLU A 142 10.29 -16.89 -7.42
N ALA A 143 11.22 -16.19 -8.07
CA ALA A 143 12.27 -16.80 -8.89
C ALA A 143 13.43 -17.26 -7.99
#